data_AF-A0A351SBS7-F1
#
_entry.id   AF-A0A351SBS7-F1
#
_cell.length_a   1.000
_cell.length_b   1.000
_cell.length_c   1.000
_cell.angle_alpha   90.00
_cell.angle_beta   90.00
_cell.angle_gamma   90.00
#
_symmetry.space_group_name_H-M   'P 1'
#
loop_
_entity.id
_entity.type
_entity.pdbx_description
1 polymer ?
#
loop_
_entity_poly.entity_id
_entity_poly.type
_entity_poly.pdbx_seq_one_letter_code
_entity_poly.pdbx_strand_id
1 'polypeptide(L)'
;MRDRLQLIEKAYLYYDREFHHPIFTEDRVIHGENIRKAKSKLYRDLLEVGYIDQFSDMFDYRFQRAPELDLVKAPSAPVFDLLTEKQKHIICHANGNSSDSPGFRDYYCTRDGDPDCERLVELELMKYGRTLNADCRYYILSESGAAAALSDAKIPRRVARQLVPKIHPLAEKGMVSLESIEANPSLIKEFSGLICRIYSNEWFSFWRQNGCGYGSRSEAGIYQFEDAYLSTNHCGPEKKIWYEFVESEQEAA
;
A
#
# COMPACT_ATOMS: atom_id res chain seq x y z
N MET A 1 -8.11 19.12 1.09
CA MET A 1 -7.40 17.86 1.42
C MET A 1 -5.98 17.93 0.90
N ARG A 2 -4.96 17.72 1.74
CA ARG A 2 -3.59 17.51 1.25
C ARG A 2 -3.51 16.10 0.64
N ASP A 3 -2.98 16.00 -0.58
CA ASP A 3 -2.80 14.74 -1.30
C ASP A 3 -1.79 13.87 -0.50
N ARG A 4 -2.25 12.75 0.08
CA ARG A 4 -1.42 11.85 0.94
C ARG A 4 -0.49 10.92 0.13
N LEU A 5 -0.46 11.12 -1.18
CA LEU A 5 0.36 10.34 -2.10
C LEU A 5 1.81 10.80 -2.03
N GLN A 6 2.73 9.85 -1.82
CA GLN A 6 4.16 10.15 -1.84
C GLN A 6 4.61 10.27 -3.29
N LEU A 7 5.06 11.45 -3.71
CA LEU A 7 5.64 11.65 -5.03
C LEU A 7 6.97 10.89 -5.18
N ILE A 8 7.04 9.99 -6.15
CA ILE A 8 8.24 9.21 -6.46
C ILE A 8 8.94 9.78 -7.69
N GLU A 9 8.21 9.92 -8.79
CA GLU A 9 8.75 10.48 -10.04
C GLU A 9 7.78 11.49 -10.65
N LYS A 10 8.34 12.55 -11.23
CA LYS A 10 7.56 13.57 -11.92
C LYS A 10 7.35 13.15 -13.36
N ALA A 11 6.12 13.28 -13.84
CA ALA A 11 5.81 13.06 -15.24
C ALA A 11 5.99 14.34 -16.05
N TYR A 12 6.56 14.17 -17.24
CA TYR A 12 6.70 15.21 -18.25
C TYR A 12 6.14 14.68 -19.58
N LEU A 13 5.31 15.48 -20.23
CA LEU A 13 4.93 15.26 -21.62
C LEU A 13 6.02 15.83 -22.51
N TYR A 14 6.37 15.12 -23.57
CA TYR A 14 7.26 15.62 -24.61
C TYR A 14 6.55 15.79 -25.95
N TYR A 15 6.99 16.78 -26.73
CA TYR A 15 6.54 17.00 -28.10
C TYR A 15 7.67 17.60 -28.92
N ASP A 16 7.70 17.27 -30.20
CA ASP A 16 8.60 17.88 -31.19
C ASP A 16 8.06 19.25 -31.61
N ARG A 17 8.93 20.15 -32.06
CA ARG A 17 8.62 21.49 -32.60
C ARG A 17 7.59 21.47 -33.73
N GLU A 18 7.54 20.41 -34.53
CA GLU A 18 6.58 20.29 -35.64
C GLU A 18 5.15 20.08 -35.15
N PHE A 19 4.95 19.50 -33.96
CA PHE A 19 3.64 19.33 -33.34
C PHE A 19 3.35 20.50 -32.39
N HIS A 20 2.81 21.59 -32.94
CA HIS A 20 2.51 22.84 -32.21
C HIS A 20 1.55 22.70 -31.01
N HIS A 21 0.88 21.56 -30.85
CA HIS A 21 0.00 21.31 -29.71
C HIS A 21 0.24 19.92 -29.11
N PRO A 22 0.32 19.82 -27.78
CA PRO A 22 0.36 18.53 -27.11
C PRO A 22 -1.00 17.85 -27.31
N ILE A 23 -1.02 16.76 -28.07
CA ILE A 23 -2.05 15.75 -27.88
C ILE A 23 -1.64 15.00 -26.62
N PHE A 24 -2.48 15.05 -25.59
CA PHE A 24 -2.26 14.33 -24.33
C PHE A 24 -2.46 12.83 -24.56
N THR A 25 -1.46 12.19 -25.18
CA THR A 25 -1.39 10.73 -25.29
C THR A 25 -0.41 10.20 -24.26
N GLU A 26 -0.75 9.06 -23.65
CA GLU A 26 0.11 8.40 -22.66
C GLU A 26 1.48 8.01 -23.25
N ASP A 27 1.52 7.75 -24.55
CA ASP A 27 2.71 7.40 -25.32
C ASP A 27 3.79 8.51 -25.33
N ARG A 28 3.42 9.74 -24.95
CA ARG A 28 4.33 10.90 -24.89
C ARG A 28 4.74 11.28 -23.47
N VAL A 29 4.49 10.40 -22.50
CA VAL A 29 4.85 10.62 -21.10
C VAL A 29 6.21 10.03 -20.81
N ILE A 30 7.07 10.81 -20.16
CA ILE A 30 8.35 10.35 -19.65
C ILE A 30 8.53 10.76 -18.19
N HIS A 31 8.97 9.81 -17.35
CA HIS A 31 9.12 10.01 -15.91
C HIS A 31 10.57 10.25 -15.50
N GLY A 32 10.73 11.01 -14.42
CA GLY A 32 11.99 11.15 -13.70
C GLY A 32 11.85 12.05 -12.47
N GLU A 33 12.75 11.93 -11.50
CA GLU A 33 12.72 12.75 -10.27
C GLU A 33 12.73 14.27 -10.57
N ASN A 34 13.35 14.65 -11.70
CA ASN A 34 13.41 16.01 -12.21
C ASN A 34 13.47 16.00 -13.76
N ILE A 35 13.31 17.19 -14.36
CA ILE A 35 13.28 17.34 -15.83
C ILE A 35 14.57 16.86 -16.51
N ARG A 36 15.73 16.97 -15.84
CA ARG A 36 17.00 16.50 -16.39
C ARG A 36 17.04 14.97 -16.50
N LYS A 37 16.57 14.27 -15.46
CA LYS A 37 16.44 12.80 -15.48
C LYS A 37 15.42 12.33 -16.52
N ALA A 38 14.29 13.03 -16.64
CA ALA A 38 13.29 12.74 -17.66
C ALA A 38 13.84 12.89 -19.10
N LYS A 39 14.56 14.00 -19.38
CA LYS A 39 15.27 14.19 -20.68
C LYS A 39 16.28 13.09 -20.96
N SER A 40 17.06 12.71 -19.96
CA SER A 40 18.07 11.64 -20.10
C SER A 40 17.43 10.27 -20.34
N LYS A 41 16.21 10.03 -19.84
CA LYS A 41 15.46 8.79 -20.11
C LYS A 41 14.98 8.79 -21.56
N LEU A 42 14.27 9.82 -22.00
CA LEU A 42 13.82 9.94 -23.39
C LEU A 42 14.98 9.84 -24.39
N TYR A 43 16.12 10.48 -24.11
CA TYR A 43 17.32 10.34 -24.96
C TYR A 43 17.76 8.89 -25.13
N ARG A 44 17.82 8.11 -24.02
CA ARG A 44 18.23 6.70 -24.09
C ARG A 44 17.21 5.87 -24.85
N ASP A 45 15.93 6.09 -24.60
CA ASP A 45 14.84 5.36 -25.25
C ASP A 45 14.85 5.61 -26.77
N LEU A 46 15.06 6.87 -27.21
CA LEU A 46 15.18 7.23 -28.63
C LEU A 46 16.48 6.73 -29.28
N LEU A 47 17.59 6.76 -28.55
CA LEU A 47 18.87 6.22 -29.01
C LEU A 47 18.79 4.69 -29.21
N GLU A 48 18.12 3.99 -28.29
CA GLU A 48 17.96 2.53 -28.35
C GLU A 48 17.18 2.07 -29.59
N VAL A 49 16.15 2.82 -29.99
CA VAL A 49 15.38 2.54 -31.21
C VAL A 49 16.00 3.15 -32.48
N GLY A 50 17.15 3.81 -32.37
CA GLY A 50 17.87 4.42 -33.50
C GLY A 50 17.18 5.64 -34.12
N TYR A 51 16.35 6.35 -33.35
CA TYR A 51 15.65 7.55 -33.83
C TYR A 51 16.52 8.81 -33.77
N ILE A 52 17.54 8.82 -32.91
CA ILE A 52 18.52 9.89 -32.76
C ILE A 52 19.93 9.30 -32.60
N ASP A 53 20.95 10.08 -32.95
CA ASP A 53 22.35 9.66 -32.86
C ASP A 53 23.12 10.44 -31.78
N GLN A 54 22.67 11.65 -31.46
CA GLN A 54 23.36 12.56 -30.54
C GLN A 54 22.39 13.26 -29.61
N PHE A 55 22.88 13.69 -28.44
CA PHE A 55 22.04 14.39 -27.46
C PHE A 55 21.50 15.73 -27.98
N SER A 56 22.19 16.38 -28.92
CA SER A 56 21.72 17.63 -29.55
C SER A 56 20.39 17.47 -30.28
N ASP A 57 20.08 16.27 -30.77
CA ASP A 57 18.84 15.95 -31.50
C ASP A 57 17.63 16.06 -30.55
N MET A 58 17.87 16.03 -29.23
CA MET A 58 16.84 16.27 -28.21
C MET A 58 16.41 17.75 -28.09
N PHE A 59 17.12 18.70 -28.70
CA PHE A 59 16.84 20.13 -28.55
C PHE A 59 15.57 20.61 -29.28
N ASP A 60 15.06 19.80 -30.19
CA ASP A 60 13.77 20.02 -30.85
C ASP A 60 12.59 19.53 -29.99
N TYR A 61 12.86 18.69 -29.01
CA TYR A 61 11.86 18.30 -28.03
C TYR A 61 11.63 19.38 -26.97
N ARG A 62 10.36 19.62 -26.69
CA ARG A 62 9.87 20.44 -25.59
C ARG A 62 9.26 19.54 -24.52
N PHE A 63 9.33 19.97 -23.27
CA PHE A 63 8.87 19.21 -22.11
C PHE A 63 7.90 20.07 -21.30
N GLN A 64 6.76 19.49 -20.94
CA GLN A 64 5.75 20.12 -20.09
C GLN A 64 5.46 19.23 -18.89
N ARG A 65 5.35 19.78 -17.68
CA ARG A 65 4.97 19.01 -16.49
C ARG A 65 3.52 18.53 -16.60
N ALA A 66 3.29 17.26 -16.27
CA ALA A 66 1.98 16.61 -16.18
C ALA A 66 1.73 16.04 -14.76
N PRO A 67 1.40 16.86 -13.74
CA PRO A 67 1.29 16.42 -12.35
C PRO A 67 0.29 15.29 -12.09
N GLU A 68 -0.72 15.16 -12.92
CA GLU A 68 -1.76 14.14 -12.89
C GLU A 68 -1.25 12.74 -13.29
N LEU A 69 -0.10 12.69 -13.98
CA LEU A 69 0.55 11.45 -14.43
C LEU A 69 1.80 11.09 -13.62
N ASP A 70 2.12 11.88 -12.58
CA ASP A 70 3.23 11.60 -11.65
C ASP A 70 3.15 10.16 -11.13
N LEU A 71 4.29 9.47 -11.02
CA LEU A 71 4.33 8.21 -10.30
C LEU A 71 4.38 8.51 -8.80
N VAL A 72 3.48 7.87 -8.07
CA VAL A 72 3.34 8.03 -6.64
C VAL A 72 3.26 6.66 -5.97
N LYS A 73 3.51 6.64 -4.65
CA LYS A 73 3.08 5.55 -3.78
C LYS A 73 1.83 5.97 -3.02
N ALA A 74 0.89 5.04 -2.90
CA ALA A 74 -0.21 5.17 -1.97
C ALA A 74 0.31 5.03 -0.52
N PRO A 75 -0.43 5.51 0.48
CA PRO A 75 -0.13 5.19 1.88
C PRO A 75 -0.03 3.66 2.07
N SER A 76 0.92 3.21 2.89
CA SER A 76 1.09 1.78 3.19
C SER A 76 -0.23 1.21 3.72
N ALA A 77 -0.60 0.02 3.24
CA ALA A 77 -1.70 -0.70 3.85
C ALA A 77 -1.24 -1.22 5.22
N PRO A 78 -2.03 -1.09 6.29
CA PRO A 78 -1.54 -1.42 7.62
C PRO A 78 -1.06 -2.88 7.79
N VAL A 79 -1.71 -3.88 7.18
CA VAL A 79 -1.18 -5.26 7.11
C VAL A 79 0.13 -5.38 6.37
N PHE A 80 0.37 -4.56 5.35
CA PHE A 80 1.60 -4.63 4.57
C PHE A 80 2.82 -4.42 5.48
N ASP A 81 2.69 -3.57 6.49
CA ASP A 81 3.72 -3.31 7.49
C ASP A 81 3.91 -4.46 8.50
N LEU A 82 2.92 -5.35 8.63
CA LEU A 82 2.99 -6.57 9.45
C LEU A 82 3.66 -7.74 8.72
N LEU A 83 3.83 -7.64 7.40
CA LEU A 83 4.42 -8.69 6.59
C LEU A 83 5.94 -8.72 6.69
N THR A 84 6.50 -9.94 6.63
CA THR A 84 7.95 -10.11 6.44
C THR A 84 8.35 -9.62 5.04
N GLU A 85 9.63 -9.32 4.83
CA GLU A 85 10.13 -8.93 3.50
C GLU A 85 9.86 -10.00 2.43
N LYS A 86 9.88 -11.29 2.81
CA LYS A 86 9.53 -12.39 1.91
C LYS A 86 8.03 -12.39 1.57
N GLN A 87 7.16 -12.16 2.54
CA GLN A 87 5.71 -12.06 2.31
C GLN A 87 5.33 -10.85 1.45
N LYS A 88 5.95 -9.69 1.71
CA LYS A 88 5.83 -8.50 0.85
C LYS A 88 6.25 -8.82 -0.57
N HIS A 89 7.42 -9.46 -0.73
CA HIS A 89 7.90 -9.87 -2.04
C HIS A 89 6.89 -10.78 -2.75
N ILE A 90 6.30 -11.77 -2.06
CA ILE A 90 5.31 -12.69 -2.64
C ILE A 90 4.10 -11.92 -3.17
N ILE A 91 3.47 -11.06 -2.37
CA ILE A 91 2.25 -10.36 -2.81
C ILE A 91 2.54 -9.26 -3.84
N CYS A 92 3.67 -8.55 -3.73
CA CYS A 92 4.11 -7.57 -4.72
C CYS A 92 4.46 -8.24 -6.05
N HIS A 93 5.10 -9.42 -5.97
CA HIS A 93 5.30 -10.25 -7.13
C HIS A 93 3.94 -10.67 -7.67
N ALA A 94 3.06 -11.32 -6.90
CA ALA A 94 1.74 -11.78 -7.36
C ALA A 94 0.91 -10.68 -8.04
N ASN A 95 1.01 -9.43 -7.57
CA ASN A 95 0.32 -8.26 -8.12
C ASN A 95 1.01 -7.65 -9.36
N GLY A 96 2.27 -8.02 -9.62
CA GLY A 96 3.03 -7.49 -10.75
C GLY A 96 3.59 -6.08 -10.52
N ASN A 97 3.92 -5.74 -9.28
CA ASN A 97 4.42 -4.39 -8.91
C ASN A 97 5.70 -3.96 -9.61
N SER A 98 6.50 -4.92 -10.08
CA SER A 98 7.74 -4.67 -10.83
C SER A 98 7.51 -4.49 -12.34
N SER A 99 6.27 -4.57 -12.81
CA SER A 99 5.90 -4.35 -14.21
C SER A 99 5.44 -2.91 -14.46
N ASP A 100 5.28 -2.55 -15.73
CA ASP A 100 4.71 -1.25 -16.13
C ASP A 100 3.21 -1.12 -15.87
N SER A 101 2.55 -2.20 -15.40
CA SER A 101 1.11 -2.21 -15.11
C SER A 101 0.77 -2.95 -13.81
N PRO A 102 1.20 -2.46 -12.62
CA PRO A 102 0.85 -3.08 -11.34
C PRO A 102 -0.66 -3.36 -11.20
N GLY A 103 -1.01 -4.56 -10.73
CA GLY A 103 -2.39 -5.04 -10.61
C GLY A 103 -2.88 -5.88 -11.80
N PHE A 104 -2.06 -6.10 -12.84
CA PHE A 104 -2.47 -6.89 -14.01
C PHE A 104 -2.58 -8.40 -13.76
N ARG A 105 -1.94 -8.88 -12.69
CA ARG A 105 -1.93 -10.29 -12.28
C ARG A 105 -2.29 -10.40 -10.81
N ASP A 106 -2.68 -11.60 -10.41
CA ASP A 106 -3.22 -11.87 -9.09
C ASP A 106 -2.71 -13.19 -8.49
N TYR A 107 -1.63 -13.78 -8.98
CA TYR A 107 -1.22 -15.12 -8.51
C TYR A 107 0.28 -15.27 -8.28
N TYR A 108 0.60 -16.15 -7.33
CA TYR A 108 1.94 -16.65 -7.05
C TYR A 108 1.94 -18.18 -7.11
N CYS A 109 2.94 -18.79 -7.73
CA CYS A 109 3.07 -20.24 -7.79
C CYS A 109 4.29 -20.67 -7.00
N THR A 110 4.10 -21.54 -6.02
CA THR A 110 5.20 -22.13 -5.23
C THR A 110 4.79 -23.51 -4.73
N ARG A 111 5.60 -24.07 -3.83
CA ARG A 111 5.32 -25.34 -3.18
C ARG A 111 4.00 -25.28 -2.41
N ASP A 112 3.24 -26.37 -2.45
CA ASP A 112 2.06 -26.53 -1.60
C ASP A 112 2.47 -26.56 -0.12
N GLY A 113 1.79 -25.78 0.73
CA GLY A 113 2.15 -25.62 2.15
C GLY A 113 3.37 -24.74 2.41
N ASP A 114 3.73 -23.82 1.50
CA ASP A 114 4.78 -22.83 1.76
C ASP A 114 4.38 -21.94 2.95
N PRO A 115 5.15 -21.89 4.06
CA PRO A 115 4.73 -21.23 5.29
C PRO A 115 4.38 -19.74 5.14
N ASP A 116 5.04 -19.03 4.22
CA ASP A 116 4.74 -17.62 3.98
C ASP A 116 3.43 -17.45 3.23
N CYS A 117 3.16 -18.32 2.25
CA CYS A 117 1.90 -18.33 1.53
C CYS A 117 0.73 -18.77 2.41
N GLU A 118 0.91 -19.79 3.26
CA GLU A 118 -0.08 -20.21 4.26
C GLU A 118 -0.42 -19.06 5.22
N ARG A 119 0.62 -18.36 5.72
CA ARG A 119 0.41 -17.18 6.56
C ARG A 119 -0.35 -16.07 5.83
N LEU A 120 -0.05 -15.83 4.56
CA LEU A 120 -0.77 -14.85 3.75
C LEU A 120 -2.23 -15.24 3.51
N VAL A 121 -2.54 -16.54 3.47
CA VAL A 121 -3.93 -17.04 3.45
C VAL A 121 -4.64 -16.82 4.79
N GLU A 122 -3.98 -17.08 5.92
CA GLU A 122 -4.52 -16.78 7.27
C GLU A 122 -4.74 -15.27 7.52
N LEU A 123 -3.97 -14.43 6.84
CA LEU A 123 -4.15 -12.98 6.83
C LEU A 123 -5.19 -12.53 5.80
N GLU A 124 -5.82 -13.46 5.08
CA GLU A 124 -6.82 -13.21 4.03
C GLU A 124 -6.30 -12.34 2.88
N LEU A 125 -4.98 -12.25 2.70
CA LEU A 125 -4.35 -11.55 1.58
C LEU A 125 -4.23 -12.44 0.34
N MET A 126 -4.26 -13.75 0.55
CA MET A 126 -4.27 -14.73 -0.53
C MET A 126 -5.35 -15.78 -0.29
N LYS A 127 -5.68 -16.52 -1.33
CA LYS A 127 -6.59 -17.66 -1.35
C LYS A 127 -5.90 -18.83 -2.03
N TYR A 128 -6.28 -20.04 -1.66
CA TYR A 128 -5.83 -21.21 -2.39
C TYR A 128 -6.41 -21.21 -3.81
N GLY A 129 -5.53 -21.30 -4.79
CA GLY A 129 -5.85 -21.54 -6.18
C GLY A 129 -5.67 -23.01 -6.55
N ARG A 130 -5.57 -23.27 -7.85
CA ARG A 130 -5.42 -24.61 -8.40
C ARG A 130 -4.06 -25.22 -8.04
N THR A 131 -4.06 -26.50 -7.70
CA THR A 131 -2.87 -27.34 -7.63
C THR A 131 -2.47 -27.79 -9.04
N LEU A 132 -1.22 -27.56 -9.43
CA LEU A 132 -0.70 -27.94 -10.75
C LEU A 132 -0.28 -29.41 -10.76
N ASN A 133 0.55 -29.79 -9.78
CA ASN A 133 1.12 -31.13 -9.57
C ASN A 133 1.11 -31.43 -8.05
N ALA A 134 1.52 -32.62 -7.62
CA ALA A 134 1.54 -33.02 -6.21
C ALA A 134 2.29 -32.05 -5.26
N ASP A 135 3.24 -31.27 -5.79
CA ASP A 135 4.11 -30.41 -4.98
C ASP A 135 3.87 -28.90 -5.15
N CYS A 136 3.07 -28.44 -6.11
CA CYS A 136 2.96 -27.02 -6.46
C CYS A 136 1.51 -26.52 -6.50
N ARG A 137 1.28 -25.34 -5.91
CA ARG A 137 -0.02 -24.68 -5.82
C ARG A 137 0.05 -23.21 -6.25
N TYR A 138 -1.00 -22.75 -6.91
CA TYR A 138 -1.25 -21.32 -7.07
C TYR A 138 -1.87 -20.73 -5.82
N TYR A 139 -1.36 -19.60 -5.36
CA TYR A 139 -1.98 -18.74 -4.37
C TYR A 139 -2.46 -17.48 -5.07
N ILE A 140 -3.73 -17.14 -4.92
CA ILE A 140 -4.40 -16.04 -5.64
C ILE A 140 -4.60 -14.88 -4.67
N LEU A 141 -4.23 -13.66 -5.03
CA LEU A 141 -4.47 -12.46 -4.23
C LEU A 141 -5.97 -12.25 -4.01
N SER A 142 -6.32 -11.93 -2.76
CA SER A 142 -7.62 -11.34 -2.47
C SER A 142 -7.63 -9.87 -2.88
N GLU A 143 -8.81 -9.23 -2.83
CA GLU A 143 -8.90 -7.77 -3.01
C GLU A 143 -8.04 -7.02 -1.99
N SER A 144 -8.04 -7.47 -0.73
CA SER A 144 -7.19 -6.92 0.34
C SER A 144 -5.70 -7.13 0.07
N GLY A 145 -5.30 -8.30 -0.41
CA GLY A 145 -3.92 -8.59 -0.80
C GLY A 145 -3.45 -7.74 -1.98
N ALA A 146 -4.30 -7.55 -2.99
CA ALA A 146 -4.01 -6.67 -4.12
C ALA A 146 -3.90 -5.21 -3.69
N ALA A 147 -4.80 -4.73 -2.83
CA ALA A 147 -4.72 -3.39 -2.26
C ALA A 147 -3.44 -3.19 -1.42
N ALA A 148 -3.09 -4.18 -0.59
CA ALA A 148 -1.88 -4.16 0.20
C ALA A 148 -0.62 -4.14 -0.67
N ALA A 149 -0.56 -5.01 -1.68
CA ALA A 149 0.54 -5.01 -2.65
C ALA A 149 0.63 -3.67 -3.39
N LEU A 150 -0.48 -3.09 -3.83
CA LEU A 150 -0.50 -1.80 -4.53
C LEU A 150 0.00 -0.64 -3.67
N SER A 151 -0.05 -0.74 -2.34
CA SER A 151 0.51 0.29 -1.45
C SER A 151 2.02 0.47 -1.61
N ASP A 152 2.73 -0.58 -2.03
CA ASP A 152 4.17 -0.53 -2.32
C ASP A 152 4.49 -0.29 -3.81
N ALA A 153 3.47 -0.32 -4.67
CA ALA A 153 3.63 -0.12 -6.11
C ALA A 153 3.88 1.35 -6.48
N LYS A 154 4.71 1.57 -7.50
CA LYS A 154 4.82 2.87 -8.16
C LYS A 154 3.74 2.95 -9.23
N ILE A 155 2.72 3.77 -9.01
CA ILE A 155 1.57 3.86 -9.93
C ILE A 155 1.29 5.31 -10.34
N PRO A 156 0.66 5.56 -11.50
CA PRO A 156 0.27 6.91 -11.89
C PRO A 156 -0.69 7.54 -10.87
N ARG A 157 -0.50 8.83 -10.56
CA ARG A 157 -1.29 9.56 -9.56
C ARG A 157 -2.79 9.48 -9.82
N ARG A 158 -3.22 9.57 -11.08
CA ARG A 158 -4.63 9.38 -11.46
C ARG A 158 -5.19 8.03 -11.01
N VAL A 159 -4.42 6.95 -11.14
CA VAL A 159 -4.79 5.58 -10.75
C VAL A 159 -4.78 5.48 -9.23
N ALA A 160 -3.74 5.99 -8.57
CA ALA A 160 -3.66 6.04 -7.12
C ALA A 160 -4.86 6.74 -6.49
N ARG A 161 -5.32 7.87 -7.04
CA ARG A 161 -6.50 8.59 -6.55
C ARG A 161 -7.81 7.82 -6.70
N GLN A 162 -7.90 6.87 -7.64
CA GLN A 162 -9.06 5.98 -7.78
C GLN A 162 -8.98 4.77 -6.84
N LEU A 163 -7.77 4.42 -6.38
CA LEU A 163 -7.51 3.32 -5.45
C LEU A 163 -7.60 3.77 -3.98
N VAL A 164 -7.20 5.01 -3.65
CA VAL A 164 -7.27 5.57 -2.29
C VAL A 164 -8.68 5.51 -1.64
N PRO A 165 -9.80 5.65 -2.36
CA PRO A 165 -11.13 5.42 -1.80
C PRO A 165 -11.42 3.95 -1.44
N LYS A 166 -10.67 3.00 -2.02
CA LYS A 166 -10.82 1.55 -1.78
C LYS A 166 -9.80 1.00 -0.77
N ILE A 167 -8.69 1.69 -0.55
CA ILE A 167 -7.80 1.47 0.61
C ILE A 167 -8.49 2.12 1.82
N HIS A 168 -9.60 1.53 2.25
CA HIS A 168 -10.26 1.93 3.49
C HIS A 168 -9.35 1.46 4.64
N PRO A 169 -8.77 2.34 5.47
CA PRO A 169 -7.84 1.90 6.52
C PRO A 169 -8.54 1.34 7.78
N LEU A 170 -9.84 1.06 7.75
CA LEU A 170 -10.64 1.26 8.97
C LEU A 170 -11.05 0.00 9.74
N ALA A 171 -10.69 -1.20 9.29
CA ALA A 171 -10.87 -2.40 10.10
C ALA A 171 -10.12 -3.55 9.46
N GLU A 172 -8.82 -3.68 9.71
CA GLU A 172 -8.16 -4.92 9.38
C GLU A 172 -8.42 -5.91 10.53
N LYS A 173 -9.25 -6.93 10.28
CA LYS A 173 -9.73 -7.88 11.32
C LYS A 173 -10.49 -7.23 12.48
N GLY A 174 -11.15 -6.09 12.24
CA GLY A 174 -11.78 -5.30 13.30
C GLY A 174 -10.81 -4.40 14.07
N MET A 175 -9.58 -4.19 13.58
CA MET A 175 -8.59 -3.31 14.23
C MET A 175 -8.39 -1.96 13.51
N VAL A 176 -8.15 -0.90 14.29
CA VAL A 176 -7.79 0.45 13.81
C VAL A 176 -6.52 0.94 14.51
N SER A 177 -5.56 1.48 13.76
CA SER A 177 -4.33 2.03 14.37
C SER A 177 -4.53 3.44 14.94
N LEU A 178 -3.76 3.79 15.97
CA LEU A 178 -3.71 5.16 16.48
C LEU A 178 -3.31 6.15 15.39
N GLU A 179 -2.31 5.81 14.57
CA GLU A 179 -1.88 6.63 13.43
C GLU A 179 -3.03 6.87 12.43
N SER A 180 -3.91 5.88 12.23
CA SER A 180 -5.09 6.05 11.38
C SER A 180 -6.10 7.04 11.97
N ILE A 181 -6.27 7.04 13.29
CA ILE A 181 -7.13 7.99 14.02
C ILE A 181 -6.53 9.39 14.03
N GLU A 182 -5.22 9.53 14.23
CA GLU A 182 -4.53 10.81 14.11
C GLU A 182 -4.61 11.37 12.69
N ALA A 183 -4.47 10.50 11.69
CA ALA A 183 -4.64 10.87 10.30
C ALA A 183 -6.10 11.19 9.97
N ASN A 184 -7.09 10.57 10.63
CA ASN A 184 -8.50 10.84 10.40
C ASN A 184 -9.31 10.99 11.72
N PRO A 185 -9.34 12.19 12.32
CA PRO A 185 -10.02 12.38 13.59
C PRO A 185 -11.54 12.12 13.57
N SER A 186 -12.18 12.05 12.40
CA SER A 186 -13.62 11.70 12.33
C SER A 186 -13.91 10.28 12.81
N LEU A 187 -12.90 9.41 12.78
CA LEU A 187 -12.99 8.03 13.28
C LEU A 187 -13.29 7.97 14.77
N ILE A 188 -12.89 8.98 15.53
CA ILE A 188 -13.19 9.05 16.96
C ILE A 188 -14.70 8.99 17.17
N LYS A 189 -15.47 9.67 16.31
CA LYS A 189 -16.93 9.68 16.36
C LYS A 189 -17.54 8.40 15.80
N GLU A 190 -16.93 7.81 14.78
CA GLU A 190 -17.40 6.58 14.13
C GLU A 190 -17.34 5.37 15.08
N PHE A 191 -16.30 5.29 15.89
CA PHE A 191 -16.08 4.20 16.84
C PHE A 191 -16.50 4.52 18.27
N SER A 192 -17.13 5.68 18.49
CA SER A 192 -17.63 6.08 19.80
C SER A 192 -18.69 5.09 20.31
N GLY A 193 -18.56 4.67 21.56
CA GLY A 193 -19.42 3.68 22.21
C GLY A 193 -19.12 2.23 21.86
N LEU A 194 -18.10 1.96 21.03
CA LEU A 194 -17.59 0.61 20.82
C LEU A 194 -16.57 0.22 21.88
N ILE A 195 -16.45 -1.08 22.12
CA ILE A 195 -15.43 -1.64 23.00
C ILE A 195 -14.27 -2.21 22.19
N CYS A 196 -13.06 -2.13 22.73
CA CYS A 196 -11.86 -2.59 22.06
C CYS A 196 -10.80 -3.14 23.03
N ARG A 197 -9.83 -3.86 22.49
CA ARG A 197 -8.57 -4.25 23.15
C ARG A 197 -7.44 -3.39 22.58
N ILE A 198 -6.47 -3.03 23.40
CA ILE A 198 -5.29 -2.25 22.96
C ILE A 198 -4.16 -3.22 22.64
N TYR A 199 -3.68 -3.20 21.41
CA TYR A 199 -2.54 -3.99 20.94
C TYR A 199 -1.34 -3.08 20.71
N SER A 200 -0.17 -3.49 21.20
CA SER A 200 1.10 -2.83 20.90
C SER A 200 1.93 -3.71 19.96
N ASN A 201 2.18 -3.19 18.76
CA ASN A 201 3.04 -3.89 17.80
C ASN A 201 4.54 -3.72 18.11
N GLU A 202 4.91 -2.89 19.10
CA GLU A 202 6.27 -2.85 19.67
C GLU A 202 6.59 -4.15 20.43
N TRP A 203 5.62 -4.64 21.22
CA TRP A 203 5.79 -5.81 22.08
C TRP A 203 5.10 -7.08 21.54
N PHE A 204 4.40 -6.97 20.42
CA PHE A 204 3.56 -8.03 19.85
C PHE A 204 2.55 -8.58 20.87
N SER A 205 1.94 -7.70 21.66
CA SER A 205 1.18 -8.10 22.85
C SER A 205 0.08 -7.10 23.20
N PHE A 206 -0.96 -7.58 23.89
CA PHE A 206 -2.13 -6.78 24.29
C PHE A 206 -1.94 -6.18 25.68
N TRP A 207 -2.48 -4.99 25.90
CA TRP A 207 -2.50 -4.38 27.22
C TRP A 207 -3.49 -5.12 28.12
N ARG A 208 -3.01 -5.60 29.26
CA ARG A 208 -3.85 -6.20 30.30
C ARG A 208 -4.62 -5.13 31.06
N GLN A 209 -5.78 -5.51 31.58
CA GLN A 209 -6.61 -4.62 32.38
C GLN A 209 -5.85 -4.08 33.61
N ASN A 210 -6.24 -2.89 34.08
CA ASN A 210 -5.69 -2.24 35.28
C ASN A 210 -4.18 -1.94 35.25
N GLY A 211 -3.58 -1.81 34.06
CA GLY A 211 -2.15 -1.48 33.95
C GLY A 211 -1.21 -2.62 34.33
N CYS A 212 -1.69 -3.86 34.32
CA CYS A 212 -0.92 -5.07 34.67
C CYS A 212 0.07 -5.52 33.57
N GLY A 213 0.53 -4.59 32.73
CA GLY A 213 1.48 -4.85 31.65
C GLY A 213 0.85 -5.48 30.40
N TYR A 214 1.64 -6.31 29.72
CA TYR A 214 1.30 -6.89 28.42
C TYR A 214 0.99 -8.40 28.54
N GLY A 215 0.10 -8.92 27.70
CA GLY A 215 -0.35 -10.31 27.70
C GLY A 215 -0.77 -10.84 26.33
N SER A 216 -1.22 -12.10 26.31
CA SER A 216 -1.83 -12.69 25.13
C SER A 216 -3.21 -12.08 24.86
N ARG A 217 -3.78 -12.36 23.69
CA ARG A 217 -5.13 -11.87 23.33
C ARG A 217 -6.22 -12.28 24.31
N SER A 218 -6.12 -13.48 24.90
CA SER A 218 -7.06 -13.98 25.91
C SER A 218 -6.92 -13.29 27.28
N GLU A 219 -5.81 -12.60 27.52
CA GLU A 219 -5.54 -11.83 28.75
C GLU A 219 -5.73 -10.33 28.55
N ALA A 220 -6.13 -9.91 27.35
CA ALA A 220 -6.27 -8.51 26.98
C ALA A 220 -7.38 -7.84 27.80
N GLY A 221 -7.11 -6.63 28.28
CA GLY A 221 -8.15 -5.78 28.83
C GLY A 221 -9.13 -5.36 27.74
N ILE A 222 -10.41 -5.27 28.11
CA ILE A 222 -11.47 -4.70 27.27
C ILE A 222 -11.76 -3.29 27.78
N TYR A 223 -11.77 -2.33 26.87
CA TYR A 223 -11.89 -0.91 27.14
C TYR A 223 -12.99 -0.30 26.28
N GLN A 224 -13.66 0.74 26.79
CA GLN A 224 -14.37 1.65 25.89
C GLN A 224 -13.36 2.33 24.98
N PHE A 225 -13.70 2.48 23.71
CA PHE A 225 -12.78 3.03 22.72
C PHE A 225 -12.29 4.43 23.08
N GLU A 226 -13.16 5.27 23.64
CA GLU A 226 -12.82 6.62 24.07
C GLU A 226 -11.76 6.61 25.17
N ASP A 227 -11.90 5.71 26.16
CA ASP A 227 -10.96 5.57 27.26
C ASP A 227 -9.63 5.00 26.77
N ALA A 228 -9.69 4.01 25.88
CA ALA A 228 -8.51 3.43 25.24
C ALA A 228 -7.74 4.49 24.45
N TYR A 229 -8.44 5.29 23.66
CA TYR A 229 -7.86 6.37 22.87
C TYR A 229 -7.25 7.45 23.77
N LEU A 230 -7.97 7.95 24.78
CA LEU A 230 -7.43 8.93 25.73
C LEU A 230 -6.17 8.41 26.45
N SER A 231 -6.12 7.12 26.75
CA SER A 231 -5.00 6.48 27.42
C SER A 231 -3.78 6.26 26.52
N THR A 232 -3.93 6.37 25.19
CA THR A 232 -2.88 6.00 24.23
C THR A 232 -2.58 7.09 23.19
N ASN A 233 -3.40 8.14 23.07
CA ASN A 233 -3.23 9.22 22.09
C ASN A 233 -1.94 10.06 22.26
N HIS A 234 -1.21 9.85 23.35
CA HIS A 234 0.06 10.49 23.65
C HIS A 234 1.24 9.51 23.48
N CYS A 235 0.98 8.24 23.14
CA CYS A 235 2.02 7.28 22.82
C CYS A 235 2.73 7.70 21.53
N GLY A 236 4.06 7.59 21.53
CA GLY A 236 4.83 7.87 20.33
C GLY A 236 4.62 6.81 19.24
N PRO A 237 4.94 7.14 17.97
CA PRO A 237 4.76 6.25 16.82
C PRO A 237 5.55 4.93 16.96
N GLU A 238 6.61 4.90 17.76
CA GLU A 238 7.37 3.68 18.07
C GLU A 238 6.53 2.60 18.76
N LYS A 239 5.48 2.99 19.50
CA LYS A 239 4.60 2.07 20.23
C LYS A 239 3.66 1.28 19.32
N LYS A 240 3.42 1.81 18.10
CA LYS A 240 2.58 1.22 17.06
C LYS A 240 1.28 0.66 17.67
N ILE A 241 0.47 1.54 18.23
CA ILE A 241 -0.77 1.19 18.95
C ILE A 241 -1.91 0.91 17.98
N TRP A 242 -2.68 -0.13 18.28
CA TRP A 242 -3.89 -0.52 17.56
C TRP A 242 -5.03 -0.83 18.53
N TYR A 243 -6.26 -0.57 18.08
CA TYR A 243 -7.51 -0.87 18.78
C TYR A 243 -8.21 -2.01 18.06
N GLU A 244 -8.32 -3.17 18.69
CA GLU A 244 -9.12 -4.30 18.20
C GLU A 244 -10.54 -4.19 18.73
N PHE A 245 -11.50 -3.81 17.89
CA PHE A 245 -12.91 -3.75 18.26
C PHE A 245 -13.48 -5.16 18.42
N VAL A 246 -14.26 -5.35 19.49
CA VAL A 246 -14.90 -6.63 19.82
C VAL A 246 -16.40 -6.43 19.93
N GLU A 247 -17.18 -7.43 19.52
CA GLU A 247 -18.64 -7.36 19.65
C GLU A 247 -19.02 -7.44 21.14
N SER A 248 -19.92 -6.56 21.56
CA SER A 248 -20.42 -6.54 22.94
C SER A 248 -21.44 -7.66 23.13
N GLU A 249 -20.98 -8.92 23.17
CA GLU A 249 -21.59 -10.06 23.88
C GLU A 249 -20.82 -11.36 23.53
N GLN A 250 -20.37 -12.08 24.57
CA GLN A 250 -19.91 -13.50 24.55
C GLN A 250 -18.47 -13.85 24.09
N GLU A 251 -17.43 -13.32 24.76
CA GLU A 251 -16.15 -14.04 24.93
C GLU A 251 -15.69 -14.01 26.41
N ALA A 252 -16.65 -14.10 27.33
CA ALA A 252 -16.40 -14.39 28.74
C ALA A 252 -16.97 -15.78 29.07
N ALA A 253 -16.35 -16.81 28.51
CA ALA A 253 -16.50 -18.20 28.90
C ALA A 253 -15.20 -18.96 28.67
#